data_AF-A0A7V3L231-F1
#
_entry.id   AF-A0A7V3L231-F1
#
_cell.length_a   1.000
_cell.length_b   1.000
_cell.length_c   1.000
_cell.angle_alpha   90.00
_cell.angle_beta   90.00
_cell.angle_gamma   90.00
#
_symmetry.space_group_name_H-M   'P 1'
#
loop_
_entity.id
_entity.type
_entity.pdbx_description
1 polymer ?
#
loop_
_entity_poly.entity_id
_entity_poly.type
_entity_poly.pdbx_seq_one_letter_code
_entity_poly.pdbx_strand_id
1 'polypeptide(L)'
;MAGTDDLIGLHRHTQKGVHSLWAGLCGASLALLLGYIASYLQTRYGMGVVSAPGTRVLGPEVFALSALNFYALHHIALVGSGRVTDAFGNSTNVSASIVLPLTIWIAAPLVALVVGGAVAGAQKAVAGRRGILTGGLFCGVIYGVVLGCLAPFLHGTLNSFLLPQFSGVTSNPPPIRFGPAVGSALANGCSFGIAFALVGALIIARRRRATSQPGKWWACGKATLLVAIVLQALIVLCILGYFVFGPETAAESNLRVVEMSPSAAGLGYTMVHGATLVSLVESKLRGGLVQKPFYAEANIYLGIKKGNEFRAIPKPIQAGCLFIVVVSALISGRLAVRWGSIDGSLPTGFRCALVHTLFLLLLPKVCGMFLRQADSFSATSISISTSFAWPIAASFGIMFVFAMFGAHFYSRAHYPTDPLWLSTT
;
A
#
# COMPACT_ATOMS: atom_id res chain seq x y z
N MET A 1 -40.88 32.81 -28.08
CA MET A 1 -40.45 31.40 -28.17
C MET A 1 -39.02 31.24 -27.67
N ALA A 2 -38.77 31.54 -26.38
CA ALA A 2 -37.43 31.48 -25.78
C ALA A 2 -37.40 30.71 -24.44
N GLY A 3 -38.48 29.99 -24.08
CA GLY A 3 -38.60 29.29 -22.80
C GLY A 3 -38.51 27.76 -22.87
N THR A 4 -38.56 27.17 -24.07
CA THR A 4 -38.54 25.71 -24.25
C THR A 4 -37.12 25.14 -24.35
N ASP A 5 -36.16 25.90 -24.90
CA ASP A 5 -34.78 25.44 -25.07
C ASP A 5 -34.01 25.38 -23.74
N ASP A 6 -34.30 26.29 -22.81
CA ASP A 6 -33.72 26.27 -21.45
C ASP A 6 -34.26 25.10 -20.61
N LEU A 7 -35.53 24.74 -20.77
CA LEU A 7 -36.15 23.59 -20.11
C LEU A 7 -35.62 22.25 -20.66
N ILE A 8 -35.42 22.15 -21.98
CA ILE A 8 -34.82 20.96 -22.63
C ILE A 8 -33.33 20.84 -22.27
N GLY A 9 -32.61 21.97 -22.16
CA GLY A 9 -31.23 22.03 -21.69
C GLY A 9 -31.08 21.56 -20.24
N LEU A 10 -31.94 22.06 -19.34
CA LEU A 10 -31.97 21.67 -17.93
C LEU A 10 -32.31 20.19 -17.76
N HIS A 11 -33.29 19.67 -18.52
CA HIS A 11 -33.69 18.27 -18.48
C HIS A 11 -32.59 17.32 -18.99
N ARG A 12 -31.86 17.69 -20.06
CA ARG A 12 -30.67 16.94 -20.52
C ARG A 12 -29.53 16.97 -19.51
N HIS A 13 -29.37 18.06 -18.76
CA HIS A 13 -28.33 18.17 -17.73
C HIS A 13 -28.64 17.34 -16.48
N THR A 14 -29.88 17.34 -16.01
CA THR A 14 -30.32 16.51 -14.87
C THR A 14 -30.29 15.02 -15.19
N GLN A 15 -30.73 14.63 -16.39
CA GLN A 15 -30.69 13.22 -16.84
C GLN A 15 -29.25 12.68 -16.90
N LYS A 16 -28.29 13.47 -17.38
CA LYS A 16 -26.86 13.11 -17.38
C LYS A 16 -26.27 12.98 -15.97
N GLY A 17 -26.74 13.78 -15.02
CA GLY A 17 -26.36 13.69 -13.61
C GLY A 17 -26.82 12.39 -12.96
N VAL A 18 -28.09 12.03 -13.16
CA VAL A 18 -28.70 10.79 -12.62
C VAL A 18 -28.01 9.53 -13.15
N HIS A 19 -27.68 9.48 -14.44
CA HIS A 19 -26.95 8.34 -15.01
C HIS A 19 -25.52 8.21 -14.48
N SER A 20 -24.85 9.33 -14.16
CA SER A 20 -23.50 9.31 -13.59
C SER A 20 -23.48 8.77 -12.15
N LEU A 21 -24.53 9.07 -11.39
CA LEU A 21 -24.71 8.56 -10.02
C LEU A 21 -24.91 7.04 -10.01
N TRP A 22 -25.81 6.53 -10.85
CA TRP A 22 -26.04 5.08 -10.99
C TRP A 22 -24.78 4.33 -11.43
N ALA A 23 -24.03 4.88 -12.37
CA ALA A 23 -22.76 4.32 -12.79
C ALA A 23 -21.73 4.29 -11.65
N GLY A 24 -21.66 5.39 -10.87
CA GLY A 24 -20.84 5.46 -9.67
C GLY A 24 -21.22 4.41 -8.63
N LEU A 25 -22.52 4.22 -8.38
CA LEU A 25 -23.05 3.18 -7.48
C LEU A 25 -22.65 1.78 -7.93
N CYS A 26 -22.91 1.41 -9.19
CA CYS A 26 -22.53 0.09 -9.72
C CYS A 26 -21.03 -0.15 -9.63
N GLY A 27 -20.22 0.86 -9.97
CA GLY A 27 -18.77 0.79 -9.89
C GLY A 27 -18.27 0.62 -8.45
N ALA A 28 -18.80 1.41 -7.51
CA ALA A 28 -18.44 1.34 -6.10
C ALA A 28 -18.82 -0.01 -5.48
N SER A 29 -20.04 -0.50 -5.75
CA SER A 29 -20.50 -1.81 -5.27
C SER A 29 -19.62 -2.95 -5.76
N LEU A 30 -19.25 -2.95 -7.04
CA LEU A 30 -18.34 -3.96 -7.59
C LEU A 30 -16.95 -3.88 -6.96
N ALA A 31 -16.42 -2.66 -6.76
CA ALA A 31 -15.13 -2.47 -6.10
C ALA A 31 -15.14 -2.96 -4.65
N LEU A 32 -16.22 -2.69 -3.90
CA LEU A 32 -16.39 -3.18 -2.53
C LEU A 32 -16.46 -4.70 -2.49
N LEU A 33 -17.27 -5.31 -3.38
CA LEU A 33 -17.41 -6.76 -3.46
C LEU A 33 -16.08 -7.45 -3.77
N LEU A 34 -15.39 -7.03 -4.84
CA LEU A 34 -14.12 -7.64 -5.25
C LEU A 34 -13.03 -7.42 -4.20
N GLY A 35 -12.96 -6.22 -3.63
CA GLY A 35 -12.01 -5.90 -2.58
C GLY A 35 -12.24 -6.73 -1.32
N TYR A 36 -13.50 -6.90 -0.92
CA TYR A 36 -13.87 -7.72 0.23
C TYR A 36 -13.59 -9.22 -0.01
N ILE A 37 -13.92 -9.75 -1.21
CA ILE A 37 -13.58 -11.13 -1.59
C ILE A 37 -12.07 -11.35 -1.51
N ALA A 38 -11.26 -10.41 -2.02
CA ALA A 38 -9.81 -10.50 -1.93
C ALA A 38 -9.35 -10.53 -0.47
N SER A 39 -9.83 -9.61 0.38
CA SER A 39 -9.52 -9.58 1.81
C SER A 39 -9.93 -10.87 2.52
N TYR A 40 -11.11 -11.41 2.19
CA TYR A 40 -11.63 -12.65 2.76
C TYR A 40 -10.79 -13.86 2.38
N LEU A 41 -10.43 -14.00 1.10
CA LEU A 41 -9.55 -15.07 0.64
C LEU A 41 -8.21 -14.99 1.36
N GLN A 42 -7.63 -13.79 1.49
CA GLN A 42 -6.35 -13.67 2.16
C GLN A 42 -6.44 -13.99 3.66
N THR A 43 -7.46 -13.48 4.35
CA THR A 43 -7.75 -13.77 5.77
C THR A 43 -7.94 -15.27 6.00
N ARG A 44 -8.61 -15.96 5.08
CA ARG A 44 -8.82 -17.42 5.13
C ARG A 44 -7.51 -18.20 5.06
N TYR A 45 -6.50 -17.70 4.35
CA TYR A 45 -5.17 -18.32 4.29
C TYR A 45 -4.26 -17.89 5.46
N GLY A 46 -4.82 -17.25 6.50
CA GLY A 46 -4.07 -16.76 7.66
C GLY A 46 -3.18 -15.57 7.33
N MET A 47 -3.36 -14.96 6.16
CA MET A 47 -2.66 -13.73 5.80
C MET A 47 -3.54 -12.54 6.21
N GLY A 48 -2.94 -11.46 6.70
CA GLY A 48 -3.69 -10.27 7.12
C GLY A 48 -3.23 -9.77 8.48
N VAL A 49 -3.53 -8.52 8.79
CA VAL A 49 -2.93 -7.86 9.95
C VAL A 49 -3.66 -8.18 11.26
N VAL A 50 -4.95 -8.46 11.16
CA VAL A 50 -5.76 -8.94 12.28
C VAL A 50 -6.01 -10.42 11.99
N SER A 51 -5.25 -11.29 12.68
CA SER A 51 -5.38 -12.74 12.50
C SER A 51 -6.45 -13.33 13.42
N ALA A 52 -7.03 -14.43 12.95
CA ALA A 52 -7.88 -15.26 13.79
C ALA A 52 -6.98 -16.22 14.59
N PRO A 53 -7.24 -16.42 15.90
CA PRO A 53 -6.53 -17.43 16.67
C PRO A 53 -6.78 -18.82 16.07
N GLY A 54 -5.75 -19.41 15.46
CA GLY A 54 -5.79 -20.73 14.86
C GLY A 54 -6.07 -20.73 13.35
N THR A 55 -5.35 -21.57 12.61
CA THR A 55 -5.29 -21.60 11.13
C THR A 55 -6.55 -22.14 10.41
N ARG A 56 -7.69 -22.30 11.11
CA ARG A 56 -8.94 -22.84 10.53
C ARG A 56 -10.20 -22.33 11.21
N VAL A 57 -10.28 -21.04 11.53
CA VAL A 57 -11.56 -20.49 12.04
C VAL A 57 -12.59 -20.55 10.91
N LEU A 58 -13.61 -21.38 11.07
CA LEU A 58 -14.83 -21.39 10.25
C LEU A 58 -15.90 -20.72 11.12
N GLY A 59 -16.29 -19.49 10.80
CA GLY A 59 -17.29 -18.78 11.60
C GLY A 59 -17.47 -17.29 11.25
N PRO A 60 -18.43 -16.62 11.90
CA PRO A 60 -18.73 -15.20 11.68
C PRO A 60 -17.55 -14.26 12.04
N GLU A 61 -16.64 -14.71 12.90
CA GLU A 61 -15.44 -13.94 13.26
C GLU A 61 -14.50 -13.71 12.07
N VAL A 62 -14.40 -14.67 11.14
CA VAL A 62 -13.59 -14.49 9.92
C VAL A 62 -14.13 -13.36 9.06
N PHE A 63 -15.44 -13.15 9.03
CA PHE A 63 -16.04 -12.03 8.29
C PHE A 63 -15.67 -10.70 8.95
N ALA A 64 -15.77 -10.58 10.27
CA ALA A 64 -15.37 -9.37 11.00
C ALA A 64 -13.86 -9.06 10.82
N LEU A 65 -13.01 -10.08 10.90
CA LEU A 65 -11.57 -9.96 10.68
C LEU A 65 -11.23 -9.61 9.23
N SER A 66 -11.89 -10.24 8.26
CA SER A 66 -11.73 -9.92 6.84
C SER A 66 -12.16 -8.50 6.54
N ALA A 67 -13.19 -8.00 7.22
CA ALA A 67 -13.59 -6.60 7.14
C ALA A 67 -12.48 -5.71 7.72
N LEU A 68 -11.98 -5.95 8.92
CA LEU A 68 -10.88 -5.15 9.49
C LEU A 68 -9.62 -5.15 8.62
N ASN A 69 -9.25 -6.32 8.06
CA ASN A 69 -8.17 -6.43 7.09
C ASN A 69 -8.48 -5.61 5.83
N PHE A 70 -9.73 -5.59 5.37
CA PHE A 70 -10.16 -4.78 4.23
C PHE A 70 -10.03 -3.28 4.47
N TYR A 71 -10.32 -2.80 5.69
CA TYR A 71 -10.06 -1.41 6.08
C TYR A 71 -8.56 -1.14 6.15
N ALA A 72 -7.80 -2.07 6.70
CA ALA A 72 -6.36 -1.97 6.74
C ALA A 72 -5.78 -1.86 5.32
N LEU A 73 -6.29 -2.60 4.31
CA LEU A 73 -5.87 -2.50 2.90
C LEU A 73 -5.87 -1.04 2.37
N HIS A 74 -6.73 -0.19 2.94
CA HIS A 74 -6.91 1.22 2.58
C HIS A 74 -6.14 2.20 3.46
N HIS A 75 -5.22 1.72 4.30
CA HIS A 75 -4.48 2.55 5.27
C HIS A 75 -5.41 3.25 6.26
N ILE A 76 -6.58 2.66 6.52
CA ILE A 76 -7.52 3.20 7.48
C ILE A 76 -7.02 2.84 8.88
N ALA A 77 -6.85 3.85 9.73
CA ALA A 77 -6.41 3.65 11.10
C ALA A 77 -7.41 2.78 11.85
N LEU A 78 -6.93 1.74 12.50
CA LEU A 78 -7.70 0.94 13.45
C LEU A 78 -7.52 1.55 14.83
N VAL A 79 -8.61 1.94 15.49
CA VAL A 79 -8.60 2.54 16.82
C VAL A 79 -9.32 1.60 17.77
N GLY A 80 -8.70 1.38 18.92
CA GLY A 80 -9.28 0.63 20.01
C GLY A 80 -9.31 1.47 21.28
N SER A 81 -10.34 1.27 22.08
CA SER A 81 -10.44 1.85 23.41
C SER A 81 -10.85 0.76 24.40
N GLY A 82 -10.33 0.87 25.61
CA GLY A 82 -10.56 -0.09 26.68
C GLY A 82 -10.40 0.57 28.04
N ARG A 83 -10.58 -0.23 29.09
CA ARG A 83 -10.33 0.17 30.47
C ARG A 83 -9.39 -0.83 31.12
N VAL A 84 -8.41 -0.32 31.83
CA VAL A 84 -7.45 -1.12 32.60
C VAL A 84 -7.60 -0.74 34.06
N THR A 85 -8.01 -1.73 34.85
CA THR A 85 -7.99 -1.63 36.31
C THR A 85 -6.59 -1.89 36.82
N ASP A 86 -6.03 -0.94 37.55
CA ASP A 86 -4.75 -1.13 38.24
C ASP A 86 -4.89 -2.11 39.41
N ALA A 87 -3.75 -2.50 40.01
CA ALA A 87 -3.73 -3.39 41.17
C ALA A 87 -4.43 -2.81 42.42
N PHE A 88 -4.76 -1.52 42.40
CA PHE A 88 -5.44 -0.80 43.48
C PHE A 88 -6.94 -0.58 43.18
N GLY A 89 -7.46 -1.15 42.09
CA GLY A 89 -8.87 -1.06 41.69
C GLY A 89 -9.27 0.20 40.93
N ASN A 90 -8.34 1.09 40.60
CA ASN A 90 -8.63 2.28 39.79
C ASN A 90 -8.72 1.91 38.31
N SER A 91 -9.84 2.25 37.69
CA SER A 91 -10.04 2.05 36.25
C SER A 91 -9.49 3.23 35.45
N THR A 92 -8.51 2.97 34.59
CA THR A 92 -7.92 3.94 33.67
C THR A 92 -8.39 3.65 32.25
N ASN A 93 -8.82 4.69 31.52
CA ASN A 93 -9.14 4.52 30.11
C ASN A 93 -7.84 4.36 29.32
N VAL A 94 -7.79 3.32 28.48
CA VAL A 94 -6.68 3.05 27.58
C VAL A 94 -7.17 3.21 26.16
N SER A 95 -6.40 3.91 25.35
CA SER A 95 -6.68 4.04 23.91
C SER A 95 -5.47 3.58 23.12
N ALA A 96 -5.73 2.82 22.06
CA ALA A 96 -4.74 2.32 21.13
C ALA A 96 -5.13 2.74 19.71
N SER A 97 -4.19 3.20 18.90
CA SER A 97 -4.40 3.32 17.45
C SER A 97 -3.30 2.61 16.71
N ILE A 98 -3.67 1.93 15.61
CA ILE A 98 -2.81 1.14 14.76
C ILE A 98 -3.03 1.59 13.32
N VAL A 99 -1.96 2.07 12.68
CA VAL A 99 -1.90 2.27 11.22
C VAL A 99 -0.92 1.25 10.67
N LEU A 100 -1.24 0.58 9.56
CA LEU A 100 -0.55 -0.62 9.12
C LEU A 100 0.03 -0.50 7.71
N PRO A 101 1.31 -0.89 7.48
CA PRO A 101 1.93 -0.94 6.15
C PRO A 101 1.32 -1.99 5.24
N LEU A 102 0.67 -1.67 4.12
CA LEU A 102 -0.03 -2.70 3.35
C LEU A 102 0.21 -2.67 1.83
N THR A 103 1.40 -2.38 1.35
CA THR A 103 1.61 -2.13 -0.09
C THR A 103 1.26 -3.23 -1.08
N ILE A 104 1.56 -4.51 -0.81
CA ILE A 104 1.06 -5.60 -1.68
C ILE A 104 -0.46 -5.68 -1.61
N TRP A 105 -0.99 -5.38 -0.44
CA TRP A 105 -2.38 -5.55 -0.04
C TRP A 105 -3.26 -4.45 -0.64
N ILE A 106 -2.74 -3.23 -0.80
CA ILE A 106 -3.35 -2.12 -1.57
C ILE A 106 -3.57 -2.50 -3.03
N ALA A 107 -2.80 -3.43 -3.60
CA ALA A 107 -3.02 -3.84 -4.98
C ALA A 107 -4.44 -4.41 -5.16
N ALA A 108 -4.98 -5.11 -4.16
CA ALA A 108 -6.33 -5.66 -4.22
C ALA A 108 -7.42 -4.58 -4.32
N PRO A 109 -7.54 -3.59 -3.40
CA PRO A 109 -8.50 -2.51 -3.55
C PRO A 109 -8.15 -1.59 -4.71
N LEU A 110 -6.88 -1.40 -5.07
CA LEU A 110 -6.50 -0.64 -6.27
C LEU A 110 -7.09 -1.29 -7.51
N VAL A 111 -6.92 -2.60 -7.69
CA VAL A 111 -7.49 -3.33 -8.82
C VAL A 111 -9.01 -3.28 -8.76
N ALA A 112 -9.60 -3.50 -7.59
CA ALA A 112 -11.05 -3.46 -7.42
C ALA A 112 -11.63 -2.07 -7.76
N LEU A 113 -10.99 -0.99 -7.32
CA LEU A 113 -11.37 0.41 -7.61
C LEU A 113 -11.11 0.78 -9.07
N VAL A 114 -10.04 0.27 -9.68
CA VAL A 114 -9.79 0.43 -11.12
C VAL A 114 -10.88 -0.29 -11.93
N VAL A 115 -11.27 -1.50 -11.55
CA VAL A 115 -12.37 -2.24 -12.20
C VAL A 115 -13.71 -1.56 -11.95
N GLY A 116 -13.99 -1.10 -10.73
CA GLY A 116 -15.21 -0.38 -10.38
C GLY A 116 -15.33 0.96 -11.12
N GLY A 117 -14.26 1.77 -11.10
CA GLY A 117 -14.17 3.01 -11.87
C GLY A 117 -14.23 2.79 -13.37
N ALA A 118 -13.70 1.66 -13.86
CA ALA A 118 -13.86 1.24 -15.24
C ALA A 118 -15.35 0.94 -15.55
N VAL A 119 -16.05 0.16 -14.73
CA VAL A 119 -17.50 -0.11 -14.91
C VAL A 119 -18.31 1.20 -14.87
N ALA A 120 -18.03 2.09 -13.92
CA ALA A 120 -18.66 3.41 -13.85
C ALA A 120 -18.38 4.24 -15.13
N GLY A 121 -17.13 4.22 -15.62
CA GLY A 121 -16.72 4.90 -16.84
C GLY A 121 -17.19 4.22 -18.14
N ALA A 122 -17.57 2.94 -18.10
CA ALA A 122 -18.07 2.19 -19.27
C ALA A 122 -19.50 2.57 -19.63
N GLN A 123 -20.31 2.92 -18.62
CA GLN A 123 -21.69 3.40 -18.76
C GLN A 123 -21.79 4.81 -19.39
N LYS A 124 -20.64 5.37 -19.81
CA LYS A 124 -20.45 6.64 -20.53
C LYS A 124 -21.26 6.83 -21.81
N ALA A 125 -21.87 5.80 -22.40
CA ALA A 125 -22.58 5.91 -23.68
C ALA A 125 -23.57 7.11 -23.74
N VAL A 126 -24.04 7.58 -22.57
CA VAL A 126 -25.01 8.68 -22.41
C VAL A 126 -24.39 10.05 -22.04
N ALA A 127 -23.17 10.12 -21.49
CA ALA A 127 -22.68 11.32 -20.77
C ALA A 127 -21.40 12.01 -21.34
N GLY A 128 -20.80 11.48 -22.42
CA GLY A 128 -19.67 12.13 -23.10
C GLY A 128 -18.35 12.14 -22.30
N ARG A 129 -17.40 13.04 -22.65
CA ARG A 129 -16.04 13.09 -22.03
C ARG A 129 -16.06 13.50 -20.55
N ARG A 130 -16.99 14.38 -20.16
CA ARG A 130 -17.19 14.81 -18.76
C ARG A 130 -17.82 13.71 -17.90
N GLY A 131 -18.69 12.87 -18.49
CA GLY A 131 -19.29 11.71 -17.83
C GLY A 131 -18.31 10.68 -17.27
N ILE A 132 -17.12 10.57 -17.87
CA ILE A 132 -16.06 9.66 -17.37
C ILE A 132 -15.49 10.17 -16.04
N LEU A 133 -15.21 11.47 -15.98
CA LEU A 133 -14.64 12.12 -14.80
C LEU A 133 -15.65 12.13 -13.66
N THR A 134 -16.91 12.45 -13.96
CA THR A 134 -17.98 12.45 -12.96
C THR A 134 -18.28 11.04 -12.45
N GLY A 135 -18.35 10.03 -13.33
CA GLY A 135 -18.58 8.64 -12.92
C GLY A 135 -17.46 8.07 -12.04
N GLY A 136 -16.19 8.33 -12.37
CA GLY A 136 -15.05 7.94 -11.54
C GLY A 136 -15.02 8.66 -10.19
N LEU A 137 -15.35 9.95 -10.17
CA LEU A 137 -15.41 10.73 -8.92
C LEU A 137 -16.56 10.26 -8.02
N PHE A 138 -17.76 10.06 -8.55
CA PHE A 138 -18.89 9.52 -7.79
C PHE A 138 -18.61 8.11 -7.27
N CYS A 139 -18.03 7.23 -8.10
CA CYS A 139 -17.59 5.90 -7.66
C CYS A 139 -16.67 5.99 -6.44
N GLY A 140 -15.63 6.84 -6.51
CA GLY A 140 -14.68 7.01 -5.41
C GLY A 140 -15.30 7.60 -4.14
N VAL A 141 -16.17 8.60 -4.29
CA VAL A 141 -16.88 9.22 -3.14
C VAL A 141 -17.83 8.23 -2.49
N ILE A 142 -18.68 7.55 -3.28
CA ILE A 142 -19.63 6.55 -2.78
C ILE A 142 -18.87 5.43 -2.05
N TYR A 143 -17.77 4.96 -2.64
CA TYR A 143 -16.91 3.96 -2.03
C TYR A 143 -16.41 4.38 -0.63
N GLY A 144 -15.83 5.58 -0.53
CA GLY A 144 -15.33 6.10 0.74
C GLY A 144 -16.45 6.36 1.76
N VAL A 145 -17.61 6.85 1.32
CA VAL A 145 -18.78 7.06 2.19
C VAL A 145 -19.31 5.73 2.73
N VAL A 146 -19.43 4.70 1.90
CA VAL A 146 -19.88 3.37 2.35
C VAL A 146 -18.90 2.79 3.38
N LEU A 147 -17.59 2.91 3.15
CA LEU A 147 -16.59 2.52 4.16
C LEU A 147 -16.72 3.36 5.44
N GLY A 148 -16.92 4.67 5.33
CA GLY A 148 -17.15 5.52 6.51
C GLY A 148 -18.39 5.12 7.32
N CYS A 149 -19.50 4.79 6.64
CA CYS A 149 -20.75 4.39 7.27
C CYS A 149 -20.67 2.99 7.90
N LEU A 150 -19.91 2.07 7.32
CA LEU A 150 -19.76 0.71 7.86
C LEU A 150 -18.73 0.64 9.00
N ALA A 151 -17.82 1.62 9.08
CA ALA A 151 -16.74 1.64 10.07
C ALA A 151 -17.22 1.49 11.54
N PRO A 152 -18.27 2.18 12.01
CA PRO A 152 -18.74 2.07 13.40
C PRO A 152 -19.29 0.70 13.78
N PHE A 153 -19.65 -0.15 12.81
CA PHE A 153 -20.29 -1.43 13.07
C PHE A 153 -19.28 -2.58 13.12
N LEU A 154 -18.03 -2.33 12.76
CA LEU A 154 -17.00 -3.35 12.59
C LEU A 154 -15.99 -3.27 13.73
N HIS A 155 -15.95 -4.32 14.54
CA HIS A 155 -15.01 -4.43 15.64
C HIS A 155 -14.42 -5.83 15.71
N GLY A 156 -13.16 -5.92 16.14
CA GLY A 156 -12.47 -7.17 16.39
C GLY A 156 -11.47 -6.99 17.51
N THR A 157 -11.30 -8.04 18.31
CA THR A 157 -10.33 -8.06 19.40
C THR A 157 -8.96 -8.45 18.87
N LEU A 158 -7.97 -7.58 19.05
CA LEU A 158 -6.57 -7.96 18.87
C LEU A 158 -6.06 -8.54 20.18
N ASN A 159 -5.59 -9.79 20.13
CA ASN A 159 -4.94 -10.43 21.27
C ASN A 159 -3.63 -9.72 21.58
N SER A 160 -3.28 -9.63 22.87
CA SER A 160 -2.14 -8.85 23.36
C SER A 160 -0.83 -9.19 22.62
N PHE A 161 -0.22 -8.20 21.98
CA PHE A 161 1.15 -8.31 21.49
C PHE A 161 2.10 -8.23 22.68
N LEU A 162 3.03 -9.19 22.79
CA LEU A 162 4.05 -9.17 23.85
C LEU A 162 4.93 -7.93 23.64
N LEU A 163 4.74 -6.89 24.45
CA LEU A 163 5.70 -5.80 24.53
C LEU A 163 6.91 -6.28 25.35
N PRO A 164 8.14 -5.84 25.01
CA PRO A 164 9.30 -6.16 25.84
C PRO A 164 9.07 -5.65 27.27
N GLN A 165 9.40 -6.49 28.26
CA GLN A 165 9.27 -6.15 29.67
C GLN A 165 10.15 -4.93 29.99
N PHE A 166 9.55 -3.90 30.56
CA PHE A 166 10.28 -2.77 31.13
C PHE A 166 10.22 -2.89 32.65
N SER A 167 11.39 -2.87 33.31
CA SER A 167 11.52 -2.86 34.77
C SER A 167 10.77 -3.98 35.54
N GLY A 168 10.76 -5.20 34.99
CA GLY A 168 10.10 -6.35 35.65
C GLY A 168 8.56 -6.32 35.63
N VAL A 169 7.96 -5.36 34.94
CA VAL A 169 6.50 -5.28 34.73
C VAL A 169 6.20 -5.70 33.30
N THR A 170 5.48 -6.80 33.13
CA THR A 170 4.89 -7.19 31.83
C THR A 170 3.77 -6.23 31.50
N SER A 171 4.07 -5.15 30.78
CA SER A 171 3.06 -4.26 30.18
C SER A 171 2.49 -4.92 28.92
N ASN A 172 1.86 -6.08 29.07
CA ASN A 172 1.04 -6.61 28.00
C ASN A 172 -0.25 -5.78 27.97
N PRO A 173 -0.56 -5.08 26.87
CA PRO A 173 -1.84 -4.40 26.77
C PRO A 173 -2.94 -5.45 26.91
N PRO A 174 -4.00 -5.18 27.69
CA PRO A 174 -5.16 -6.07 27.72
C PRO A 174 -5.76 -6.19 26.32
N PRO A 175 -6.56 -7.24 26.05
CA PRO A 175 -7.25 -7.36 24.77
C PRO A 175 -8.17 -6.14 24.56
N ILE A 176 -7.81 -5.29 23.61
CA ILE A 176 -8.57 -4.10 23.23
C ILE A 176 -9.39 -4.45 21.97
N ARG A 177 -10.67 -4.05 21.94
CA ARG A 177 -11.48 -4.09 20.73
C ARG A 177 -11.06 -2.94 19.81
N PHE A 178 -10.61 -3.28 18.61
CA PHE A 178 -10.28 -2.32 17.56
C PHE A 178 -11.42 -2.24 16.55
N GLY A 179 -11.71 -1.03 16.10
CA GLY A 179 -12.57 -0.74 14.96
C GLY A 179 -11.90 0.29 14.05
N PRO A 180 -12.29 0.38 12.77
CA PRO A 180 -11.75 1.39 11.87
C PRO A 180 -12.22 2.80 12.28
N ALA A 181 -11.30 3.76 12.30
CA ALA A 181 -11.62 5.14 12.58
C ALA A 181 -12.42 5.76 11.44
N VAL A 182 -13.65 6.21 11.72
CA VAL A 182 -14.58 6.81 10.73
C VAL A 182 -13.92 7.95 9.95
N GLY A 183 -13.23 8.86 10.63
CA GLY A 183 -12.55 9.98 9.96
C GLY A 183 -11.44 9.53 9.00
N SER A 184 -10.67 8.50 9.39
CA SER A 184 -9.65 7.91 8.53
C SER A 184 -10.28 7.12 7.38
N ALA A 185 -11.40 6.43 7.63
CA ALA A 185 -12.15 5.69 6.62
C ALA A 185 -12.69 6.61 5.53
N LEU A 186 -13.28 7.75 5.91
CA LEU A 186 -13.76 8.76 4.97
C LEU A 186 -12.59 9.41 4.22
N ALA A 187 -11.55 9.87 4.93
CA ALA A 187 -10.44 10.58 4.31
C ALA A 187 -9.65 9.68 3.34
N ASN A 188 -9.20 8.51 3.80
CA ASN A 188 -8.39 7.60 3.00
C ASN A 188 -9.25 6.85 1.99
N GLY A 189 -10.46 6.41 2.37
CA GLY A 189 -11.40 5.73 1.47
C GLY A 189 -11.81 6.62 0.29
N CYS A 190 -12.15 7.89 0.53
CA CYS A 190 -12.43 8.82 -0.57
C CYS A 190 -11.18 9.15 -1.38
N SER A 191 -10.03 9.38 -0.76
CA SER A 191 -8.79 9.73 -1.48
C SER A 191 -8.33 8.62 -2.41
N PHE A 192 -8.19 7.39 -1.91
CA PHE A 192 -7.84 6.22 -2.72
C PHE A 192 -8.96 5.87 -3.70
N GLY A 193 -10.22 5.93 -3.25
CA GLY A 193 -11.40 5.69 -4.07
C GLY A 193 -11.43 6.59 -5.30
N ILE A 194 -11.34 7.91 -5.13
CA ILE A 194 -11.36 8.88 -6.22
C ILE A 194 -10.15 8.67 -7.13
N ALA A 195 -8.94 8.56 -6.57
CA ALA A 195 -7.73 8.42 -7.36
C ALA A 195 -7.77 7.18 -8.27
N PHE A 196 -8.07 6.00 -7.72
CA PHE A 196 -8.05 4.75 -8.47
C PHE A 196 -9.28 4.54 -9.35
N ALA A 197 -10.47 5.01 -8.92
CA ALA A 197 -11.65 4.96 -9.77
C ALA A 197 -11.51 5.89 -10.99
N LEU A 198 -10.90 7.07 -10.83
CA LEU A 198 -10.58 7.95 -11.96
C LEU A 198 -9.57 7.30 -12.91
N VAL A 199 -8.54 6.63 -12.39
CA VAL A 199 -7.61 5.85 -13.23
C VAL A 199 -8.36 4.78 -14.02
N GLY A 200 -9.23 4.01 -13.38
CA GLY A 200 -10.09 3.00 -14.04
C GLY A 200 -10.96 3.58 -15.15
N ALA A 201 -11.61 4.70 -14.87
CA ALA A 201 -12.46 5.40 -15.84
C ALA A 201 -11.64 5.91 -17.04
N LEU A 202 -10.42 6.42 -16.81
CA LEU A 202 -9.50 6.87 -17.85
C LEU A 202 -8.95 5.71 -18.70
N ILE A 203 -8.73 4.53 -18.12
CA ILE A 203 -8.29 3.33 -18.86
C ILE A 203 -9.31 2.96 -19.94
N ILE A 204 -10.60 2.99 -19.62
CA ILE A 204 -11.66 2.72 -20.61
C ILE A 204 -11.79 3.81 -21.66
N ALA A 205 -11.62 5.08 -21.26
CA ALA A 205 -11.61 6.18 -22.21
C ALA A 205 -10.52 6.01 -23.28
N ARG A 206 -9.39 5.41 -22.91
CA ARG A 206 -8.29 5.08 -23.82
C ARG A 206 -8.51 3.79 -24.61
N ARG A 207 -9.07 2.73 -24.01
CA ARG A 207 -9.36 1.46 -24.73
C ARG A 207 -10.27 1.66 -25.95
N ARG A 208 -11.20 2.63 -25.91
CA ARG A 208 -12.10 2.94 -27.04
C ARG A 208 -11.46 3.81 -28.14
N ARG A 209 -10.24 4.31 -27.96
CA ARG A 209 -9.45 4.97 -29.01
C ARG A 209 -8.23 4.09 -29.31
N ALA A 210 -8.48 3.03 -30.07
CA ALA A 210 -7.52 1.96 -30.38
C ALA A 210 -6.25 2.42 -31.14
N THR A 211 -6.17 3.68 -31.58
CA THR A 211 -5.03 4.23 -32.32
C THR A 211 -4.08 5.08 -31.48
N SER A 212 -4.40 5.35 -30.21
CA SER A 212 -3.53 6.13 -29.33
C SER A 212 -2.46 5.22 -28.72
N GLN A 213 -1.22 5.31 -29.19
CA GLN A 213 -0.07 4.76 -28.48
C GLN A 213 -0.15 5.15 -26.99
N PRO A 214 0.04 4.22 -26.05
CA PRO A 214 0.05 4.56 -24.63
C PRO A 214 1.09 5.64 -24.38
N GLY A 215 0.70 6.73 -23.71
CA GLY A 215 1.62 7.82 -23.39
C GLY A 215 2.87 7.28 -22.69
N LYS A 216 4.04 7.78 -23.05
CA LYS A 216 5.33 7.15 -22.73
C LYS A 216 5.58 7.02 -21.22
N TRP A 217 5.12 7.99 -20.44
CA TRP A 217 5.06 7.94 -18.97
C TRP A 217 4.23 6.78 -18.42
N TRP A 218 3.14 6.41 -19.10
CA TRP A 218 2.29 5.27 -18.74
C TRP A 218 2.99 3.93 -18.99
N ALA A 219 3.79 3.83 -20.06
CA ALA A 219 4.60 2.64 -20.33
C ALA A 219 5.65 2.43 -19.23
N CYS A 220 6.42 3.47 -18.89
CA CYS A 220 7.38 3.46 -17.78
C CYS A 220 6.71 3.20 -16.42
N GLY A 221 5.55 3.83 -16.20
CA GLY A 221 4.71 3.66 -15.02
C GLY A 221 4.35 2.20 -14.76
N LYS A 222 3.73 1.57 -15.76
CA LYS A 222 3.35 0.15 -15.70
C LYS A 222 4.56 -0.76 -15.47
N ALA A 223 5.67 -0.52 -16.19
CA ALA A 223 6.85 -1.37 -16.11
C ALA A 223 7.46 -1.36 -14.71
N THR A 224 7.64 -0.15 -14.17
CA THR A 224 8.22 0.05 -12.84
C THR A 224 7.32 -0.52 -11.75
N LEU A 225 6.02 -0.26 -11.81
CA LEU A 225 5.05 -0.78 -10.83
C LEU A 225 4.95 -2.31 -10.88
N LEU A 226 4.93 -2.92 -12.08
CA LEU A 226 4.88 -4.38 -12.20
C LEU A 226 6.12 -5.01 -11.57
N VAL A 227 7.31 -4.51 -11.90
CA VAL A 227 8.57 -5.04 -11.33
C VAL A 227 8.59 -4.90 -9.82
N ALA A 228 8.14 -3.77 -9.28
CA ALA A 228 8.03 -3.55 -7.84
C ALA A 228 7.08 -4.56 -7.16
N ILE A 229 5.93 -4.84 -7.77
CA ILE A 229 4.97 -5.83 -7.27
C ILE A 229 5.56 -7.25 -7.30
N VAL A 230 6.24 -7.62 -8.39
CA VAL A 230 6.89 -8.93 -8.51
C VAL A 230 7.98 -9.09 -7.44
N LEU A 231 8.81 -8.07 -7.22
CA LEU A 231 9.81 -8.09 -6.16
C LEU A 231 9.21 -8.25 -4.77
N GLN A 232 8.16 -7.48 -4.47
CA GLN A 232 7.47 -7.60 -3.18
C GLN A 232 6.85 -9.00 -3.01
N ALA A 233 6.28 -9.59 -4.07
CA ALA A 233 5.78 -10.96 -4.04
C ALA A 233 6.90 -11.98 -3.81
N LEU A 234 8.06 -11.81 -4.45
CA LEU A 234 9.24 -12.67 -4.21
C LEU A 234 9.73 -12.56 -2.76
N ILE A 235 9.77 -11.35 -2.19
CA ILE A 235 10.11 -11.14 -0.77
C ILE A 235 9.12 -11.91 0.12
N VAL A 236 7.81 -11.82 -0.15
CA VAL A 236 6.80 -12.61 0.57
C VAL A 236 7.07 -14.11 0.44
N LEU A 237 7.34 -14.61 -0.77
CA LEU A 237 7.64 -16.03 -0.99
C LEU A 237 8.90 -16.47 -0.24
N CYS A 238 9.94 -15.65 -0.19
CA CYS A 238 11.15 -15.94 0.60
C CYS A 238 10.85 -15.98 2.11
N ILE A 239 10.07 -15.02 2.60
CA ILE A 239 9.61 -14.98 4.01
C ILE A 239 8.81 -16.25 4.32
N LEU A 240 7.83 -16.60 3.47
CA LEU A 240 7.02 -17.80 3.63
C LEU A 240 7.86 -19.08 3.55
N GLY A 241 8.80 -19.18 2.60
CA GLY A 241 9.70 -20.32 2.47
C GLY A 241 10.58 -20.50 3.71
N TYR A 242 11.10 -19.41 4.28
CA TYR A 242 11.82 -19.46 5.55
C TYR A 242 10.93 -19.96 6.70
N PHE A 243 9.65 -19.60 6.73
CA PHE A 243 8.72 -20.12 7.75
C PHE A 243 8.38 -21.59 7.57
N VAL A 244 8.22 -22.05 6.34
CA VAL A 244 7.84 -23.43 6.04
C VAL A 244 9.03 -24.39 6.22
N PHE A 245 10.23 -23.96 5.84
CA PHE A 245 11.43 -24.81 5.79
C PHE A 245 12.51 -24.44 6.81
N GLY A 246 12.27 -23.43 7.65
CA GLY A 246 13.21 -22.96 8.66
C GLY A 246 13.31 -23.89 9.89
N PRO A 247 14.34 -23.70 10.74
CA PRO A 247 14.58 -24.54 11.90
C PRO A 247 13.41 -24.50 12.92
N GLU A 248 13.10 -25.65 13.53
CA GLU A 248 11.96 -25.87 14.44
C GLU A 248 11.93 -24.95 15.67
N THR A 249 13.04 -24.31 16.06
CA THR A 249 13.04 -23.28 17.11
C THR A 249 12.20 -22.03 16.76
N ALA A 250 11.86 -21.82 15.49
CA ALA A 250 10.91 -20.80 15.07
C ALA A 250 9.44 -21.23 15.31
N ALA A 251 9.17 -22.53 15.55
CA ALA A 251 7.82 -23.09 15.61
C ALA A 251 6.97 -22.61 16.79
N GLU A 252 7.58 -22.26 17.93
CA GLU A 252 6.86 -21.63 19.05
C GLU A 252 6.44 -20.18 18.75
N SER A 253 7.06 -19.53 17.75
CA SER A 253 6.75 -18.15 17.32
C SER A 253 5.83 -18.06 16.09
N ASN A 254 5.46 -19.20 15.51
CA ASN A 254 4.91 -19.31 14.15
C ASN A 254 3.52 -18.69 13.92
N LEU A 255 2.77 -18.34 14.97
CA LEU A 255 1.44 -17.72 14.78
C LEU A 255 1.52 -16.24 14.41
N ARG A 256 2.59 -15.51 14.79
CA ARG A 256 2.61 -14.04 14.68
C ARG A 256 3.25 -13.49 13.39
N VAL A 257 4.02 -14.30 12.65
CA VAL A 257 4.87 -13.76 11.57
C VAL A 257 4.22 -13.85 10.18
N VAL A 258 3.26 -14.75 9.97
CA VAL A 258 2.41 -14.76 8.75
C VAL A 258 1.55 -13.48 8.70
N GLU A 259 1.13 -12.99 9.87
CA GLU A 259 0.27 -11.80 10.06
C GLU A 259 0.94 -10.49 9.58
N MET A 260 2.28 -10.40 9.68
CA MET A 260 3.04 -9.21 9.30
C MET A 260 3.80 -9.35 7.97
N SER A 261 3.77 -10.52 7.33
CA SER A 261 4.53 -10.81 6.11
C SER A 261 4.37 -9.80 4.97
N PRO A 262 3.19 -9.19 4.70
CA PRO A 262 3.05 -8.25 3.59
C PRO A 262 3.53 -6.84 3.94
N SER A 263 3.36 -6.44 5.20
CA SER A 263 3.93 -5.21 5.75
C SER A 263 5.46 -5.28 5.73
N ALA A 264 6.01 -6.43 6.12
CA ALA A 264 7.43 -6.73 6.05
C ALA A 264 7.95 -6.75 4.61
N ALA A 265 7.14 -7.14 3.62
CA ALA A 265 7.56 -7.08 2.22
C ALA A 265 7.65 -5.65 1.67
N GLY A 266 6.72 -4.76 2.05
CA GLY A 266 6.81 -3.34 1.74
C GLY A 266 8.01 -2.66 2.40
N LEU A 267 8.16 -2.85 3.71
CA LEU A 267 9.31 -2.35 4.48
C LEU A 267 10.64 -2.94 3.98
N GLY A 268 10.66 -4.23 3.66
CA GLY A 268 11.82 -4.93 3.10
C GLY A 268 12.19 -4.37 1.73
N TYR A 269 11.21 -4.11 0.86
CA TYR A 269 11.43 -3.48 -0.44
C TYR A 269 12.07 -2.10 -0.29
N THR A 270 11.56 -1.22 0.57
CA THR A 270 12.17 0.09 0.80
C THR A 270 13.57 -0.01 1.41
N MET A 271 13.78 -0.96 2.34
CA MET A 271 15.09 -1.21 2.93
C MET A 271 16.13 -1.70 1.90
N VAL A 272 15.75 -2.59 0.97
CA VAL A 272 16.59 -3.02 -0.15
C VAL A 272 17.00 -1.83 -1.02
N HIS A 273 16.11 -0.86 -1.17
CA HIS A 273 16.37 0.40 -1.89
C HIS A 273 16.99 1.50 -1.02
N GLY A 274 17.52 1.18 0.15
CA GLY A 274 18.35 2.08 0.96
C GLY A 274 17.60 2.87 2.03
N ALA A 275 16.32 2.59 2.27
CA ALA A 275 15.60 3.14 3.41
C ALA A 275 16.11 2.54 4.73
N THR A 276 16.05 3.36 5.77
CA THR A 276 16.36 2.94 7.13
C THR A 276 15.05 2.65 7.85
N LEU A 277 14.93 1.49 8.49
CA LEU A 277 13.84 1.16 9.39
C LEU A 277 14.16 1.69 10.77
N VAL A 278 13.32 2.59 11.29
CA VAL A 278 13.47 3.15 12.64
C VAL A 278 12.35 2.60 13.50
N SER A 279 12.71 1.96 14.61
CA SER A 279 11.82 1.55 15.68
C SER A 279 12.09 2.42 16.91
N LEU A 280 11.05 3.11 17.36
CA LEU A 280 11.12 4.01 18.50
C LEU A 280 10.00 3.64 19.48
N VAL A 281 10.36 3.39 20.73
CA VAL A 281 9.42 3.33 21.85
C VAL A 281 9.67 4.55 22.72
N GLU A 282 8.67 5.43 22.82
CA GLU A 282 8.67 6.55 23.75
C GLU A 282 7.67 6.30 24.86
N SER A 283 8.02 6.59 26.11
CA SER A 283 7.11 6.61 27.25
C SER A 283 7.12 8.00 27.87
N LYS A 284 5.94 8.62 27.98
CA LYS A 284 5.78 9.92 28.65
C LYS A 284 5.11 9.71 30.00
N LEU A 285 5.73 10.18 31.08
CA LEU A 285 5.18 10.15 32.43
C LEU A 285 4.49 11.48 32.80
N ARG A 286 3.57 11.45 33.77
CA ARG A 286 2.88 12.64 34.32
C ARG A 286 3.92 13.59 34.92
N GLY A 287 4.12 14.75 34.29
CA GLY A 287 5.20 15.72 34.61
C GLY A 287 6.04 16.16 33.42
N GLY A 288 5.80 15.60 32.21
CA GLY A 288 6.48 16.04 30.98
C GLY A 288 7.85 15.40 30.75
N LEU A 289 8.32 14.58 31.69
CA LEU A 289 9.50 13.72 31.51
C LEU A 289 9.20 12.67 30.43
N VAL A 290 9.86 12.85 29.28
CA VAL A 290 9.87 11.90 28.17
C VAL A 290 11.05 10.97 28.40
N GLN A 291 10.77 9.71 28.74
CA GLN A 291 11.79 8.68 28.71
C GLN A 291 11.73 8.03 27.32
N LYS A 292 12.87 7.93 26.64
CA LYS A 292 13.00 7.13 25.40
C LYS A 292 13.56 5.76 25.79
N PRO A 293 12.72 4.81 26.21
CA PRO A 293 13.19 3.52 26.70
C PRO A 293 13.84 2.66 25.61
N PHE A 294 13.53 2.90 24.33
CA PHE A 294 14.08 2.09 23.24
C PHE A 294 14.17 2.85 21.92
N TYR A 295 15.36 2.80 21.32
CA TYR A 295 15.62 3.25 19.96
C TYR A 295 16.42 2.19 19.21
N ALA A 296 15.90 1.72 18.09
CA ALA A 296 16.59 0.84 17.18
C ALA A 296 16.46 1.35 15.74
N GLU A 297 17.55 1.25 15.00
CA GLU A 297 17.68 1.67 13.62
C GLU A 297 18.28 0.51 12.83
N ALA A 298 17.67 0.12 11.73
CA ALA A 298 18.17 -0.94 10.87
C ALA A 298 18.28 -0.44 9.42
N ASN A 299 19.46 -0.60 8.83
CA ASN A 299 19.74 -0.29 7.44
C ASN A 299 20.55 -1.43 6.83
N ILE A 300 20.11 -1.95 5.68
CA ILE A 300 20.77 -3.11 5.03
C ILE A 300 22.25 -2.84 4.73
N TYR A 301 22.59 -1.61 4.35
CA TYR A 301 23.92 -1.20 3.93
C TYR A 301 24.80 -0.73 5.10
N LEU A 302 24.20 -0.05 6.10
CA LEU A 302 24.95 0.51 7.22
C LEU A 302 25.04 -0.46 8.41
N GLY A 303 24.00 -1.25 8.69
CA GLY A 303 23.94 -2.14 9.86
C GLY A 303 22.72 -1.90 10.74
N ILE A 304 22.67 -2.61 11.87
CA ILE A 304 21.64 -2.48 12.90
C ILE A 304 22.26 -1.77 14.10
N LYS A 305 21.66 -0.66 14.52
CA LYS A 305 21.99 0.08 15.73
C LYS A 305 20.86 -0.09 16.74
N LYS A 306 21.18 -0.50 17.97
CA LYS A 306 20.22 -0.66 19.07
C LYS A 306 20.77 0.05 20.30
N GLY A 307 20.20 1.21 20.63
CA GLY A 307 20.78 2.10 21.64
C GLY A 307 22.23 2.47 21.30
N ASN A 308 23.17 2.06 22.16
CA ASN A 308 24.61 2.28 21.97
C ASN A 308 25.32 1.14 21.22
N GLU A 309 24.67 0.01 21.01
CA GLU A 309 25.26 -1.14 20.33
C GLU A 309 25.08 -1.03 18.81
N PHE A 310 26.14 -1.36 18.08
CA PHE A 310 26.13 -1.38 16.62
C PHE A 310 26.58 -2.74 16.11
N ARG A 311 25.78 -3.32 15.21
CA ARG A 311 26.06 -4.60 14.55
C ARG A 311 26.00 -4.42 13.04
N ALA A 312 27.13 -4.58 12.38
CA ALA A 312 27.20 -4.55 10.92
C ALA A 312 26.43 -5.74 10.30
N ILE A 313 25.81 -5.49 9.14
CA ILE A 313 25.19 -6.56 8.34
C ILE A 313 26.26 -7.22 7.46
N PRO A 314 26.23 -8.56 7.30
CA PRO A 314 27.16 -9.26 6.42
C PRO A 314 27.14 -8.76 4.97
N LYS A 315 28.32 -8.49 4.41
CA LYS A 315 28.54 -8.15 2.99
C LYS A 315 27.81 -9.05 1.96
N PRO A 316 27.71 -10.39 2.11
CA PRO A 316 27.00 -11.22 1.13
C PRO A 316 25.51 -10.87 1.00
N ILE A 317 24.85 -10.47 2.09
CA ILE A 317 23.45 -10.05 2.07
C ILE A 317 23.32 -8.73 1.28
N GLN A 318 24.24 -7.79 1.52
CA GLN A 318 24.27 -6.50 0.82
C GLN A 318 24.46 -6.67 -0.69
N ALA A 319 25.38 -7.55 -1.10
CA ALA A 319 25.63 -7.88 -2.49
C ALA A 319 24.39 -8.51 -3.16
N GLY A 320 23.71 -9.43 -2.47
CA GLY A 320 22.46 -10.03 -2.94
C GLY A 320 21.35 -9.00 -3.15
N CYS A 321 21.14 -8.10 -2.17
CA CYS A 321 20.16 -7.02 -2.30
C CYS A 321 20.49 -6.07 -3.47
N LEU A 322 21.76 -5.69 -3.62
CA LEU A 322 22.21 -4.85 -4.73
C LEU A 322 21.97 -5.51 -6.09
N PHE A 323 22.28 -6.81 -6.21
CA PHE A 323 22.05 -7.58 -7.42
C PHE A 323 20.57 -7.58 -7.82
N ILE A 324 19.67 -7.79 -6.85
CA ILE A 324 18.22 -7.76 -7.07
C ILE A 324 17.79 -6.39 -7.61
N VAL A 325 18.24 -5.29 -7.00
CA VAL A 325 17.92 -3.93 -7.46
C VAL A 325 18.36 -3.71 -8.91
N VAL A 326 19.58 -4.13 -9.24
CA VAL A 326 20.15 -3.98 -10.59
C VAL A 326 19.35 -4.75 -11.63
N VAL A 327 19.05 -6.02 -11.37
CA VAL A 327 18.26 -6.87 -12.28
C VAL A 327 16.86 -6.29 -12.50
N SER A 328 16.22 -5.82 -11.44
CA SER A 328 14.89 -5.22 -11.51
C SER A 328 14.88 -3.91 -12.30
N ALA A 329 15.89 -3.06 -12.13
CA ALA A 329 16.06 -1.85 -12.93
C ALA A 329 16.18 -2.15 -14.43
N LEU A 330 17.00 -3.15 -14.79
CA LEU A 330 17.18 -3.61 -16.17
C LEU A 330 15.85 -4.10 -16.78
N ILE A 331 15.11 -4.94 -16.05
CA ILE A 331 13.83 -5.48 -16.51
C ILE A 331 12.81 -4.35 -16.69
N SER A 332 12.74 -3.40 -15.75
CA SER A 332 11.84 -2.25 -15.85
C SER A 332 12.12 -1.42 -17.11
N GLY A 333 13.39 -1.08 -17.36
CA GLY A 333 13.79 -0.34 -18.57
C GLY A 333 13.42 -1.08 -19.86
N ARG A 334 13.66 -2.39 -19.92
CA ARG A 334 13.29 -3.24 -21.06
C ARG A 334 11.77 -3.27 -21.29
N LEU A 335 10.98 -3.49 -20.23
CA LEU A 335 9.52 -3.54 -20.32
C LEU A 335 8.91 -2.18 -20.71
N ALA A 336 9.50 -1.07 -20.25
CA ALA A 336 9.05 0.27 -20.58
C ALA A 336 9.13 0.55 -22.09
N VAL A 337 10.23 0.14 -22.74
CA VAL A 337 10.38 0.28 -24.20
C VAL A 337 9.40 -0.63 -24.94
N ARG A 338 9.30 -1.91 -24.54
CA ARG A 338 8.32 -2.86 -25.09
C ARG A 338 6.88 -2.34 -25.04
N TRP A 339 6.55 -1.56 -24.01
CA TRP A 339 5.21 -1.00 -23.82
C TRP A 339 5.02 0.41 -24.39
N GLY A 340 5.97 0.92 -25.16
CA GLY A 340 5.79 2.12 -26.00
C GLY A 340 6.59 3.36 -25.57
N SER A 341 7.61 3.25 -24.73
CA SER A 341 8.55 4.36 -24.45
C SER A 341 9.75 4.34 -25.40
N ILE A 342 9.56 4.54 -26.71
CA ILE A 342 10.61 4.37 -27.73
C ILE A 342 11.47 5.65 -27.95
N ASP A 343 11.43 6.63 -27.03
CA ASP A 343 12.18 7.91 -27.16
C ASP A 343 13.71 7.79 -27.03
N GLY A 344 14.25 6.59 -27.07
CA GLY A 344 15.62 6.29 -26.68
C GLY A 344 15.75 5.92 -25.21
N SER A 345 16.95 5.44 -24.86
CA SER A 345 17.25 4.87 -23.55
C SER A 345 17.28 5.90 -22.43
N LEU A 346 17.81 7.10 -22.69
CA LEU A 346 17.96 8.17 -21.69
C LEU A 346 16.63 8.69 -21.14
N PRO A 347 15.66 9.14 -21.96
CA PRO A 347 14.37 9.60 -21.45
C PRO A 347 13.56 8.46 -20.81
N THR A 348 13.70 7.23 -21.29
CA THR A 348 13.02 6.06 -20.70
C THR A 348 13.59 5.71 -19.33
N GLY A 349 14.92 5.66 -19.20
CA GLY A 349 15.60 5.42 -17.93
C GLY A 349 15.28 6.48 -16.89
N PHE A 350 15.27 7.76 -17.29
CA PHE A 350 14.87 8.87 -16.41
C PHE A 350 13.43 8.72 -15.89
N ARG A 351 12.47 8.44 -16.78
CA ARG A 351 11.06 8.23 -16.41
C ARG A 351 10.90 7.07 -15.44
N CYS A 352 11.56 5.94 -15.69
CA CYS A 352 11.55 4.79 -14.80
C CYS A 352 12.13 5.12 -13.41
N ALA A 353 13.29 5.80 -13.35
CA ALA A 353 13.90 6.20 -12.09
C ALA A 353 13.03 7.18 -11.30
N LEU A 354 12.41 8.16 -11.97
CA LEU A 354 11.50 9.10 -11.36
C LEU A 354 10.25 8.40 -10.78
N VAL A 355 9.59 7.56 -11.59
CA VAL A 355 8.41 6.80 -11.13
C VAL A 355 8.77 5.89 -9.96
N HIS A 356 9.90 5.19 -10.03
CA HIS A 356 10.37 4.32 -8.96
C HIS A 356 10.61 5.08 -7.68
N THR A 357 11.24 6.26 -7.78
CA THR A 357 11.54 7.08 -6.62
C THR A 357 10.27 7.66 -6.02
N LEU A 358 9.33 8.13 -6.85
CA LEU A 358 8.01 8.54 -6.36
C LEU A 358 7.27 7.39 -5.66
N PHE A 359 7.37 6.17 -6.21
CA PHE A 359 6.82 4.97 -5.57
C PHE A 359 7.52 4.70 -4.22
N LEU A 360 8.85 4.77 -4.16
CA LEU A 360 9.63 4.63 -2.93
C LEU A 360 9.39 5.76 -1.92
N LEU A 361 8.98 6.95 -2.34
CA LEU A 361 8.61 8.04 -1.43
C LEU A 361 7.20 7.82 -0.87
N LEU A 362 6.30 7.27 -1.69
CA LEU A 362 4.95 6.92 -1.28
C LEU A 362 4.95 5.71 -0.35
N LEU A 363 5.82 4.72 -0.62
CA LEU A 363 5.80 3.45 0.06
C LEU A 363 5.98 3.58 1.58
N PRO A 364 6.95 4.34 2.12
CA PRO A 364 7.10 4.65 3.56
C PRO A 364 5.93 5.38 4.20
N LYS A 365 5.29 6.31 3.48
CA LYS A 365 4.10 7.02 4.00
C LYS A 365 2.93 6.07 4.20
N VAL A 366 2.87 5.09 3.32
CA VAL A 366 1.88 4.02 3.30
C VAL A 366 2.35 2.86 4.19
N CYS A 367 3.66 2.71 4.38
CA CYS A 367 4.32 1.68 5.16
C CYS A 367 4.93 2.22 6.45
N GLY A 368 4.07 2.52 7.43
CA GLY A 368 4.46 2.72 8.82
C GLY A 368 3.55 1.94 9.75
N MET A 369 4.12 1.32 10.78
CA MET A 369 3.34 0.80 11.90
C MET A 369 3.44 1.79 13.04
N PHE A 370 2.32 2.40 13.40
CA PHE A 370 2.25 3.29 14.55
C PHE A 370 1.25 2.71 15.53
N LEU A 371 1.75 2.26 16.67
CA LEU A 371 0.95 1.91 17.84
C LEU A 371 1.13 3.00 18.87
N ARG A 372 0.06 3.72 19.20
CA ARG A 372 0.06 4.64 20.35
C ARG A 372 -0.89 4.12 21.38
N GLN A 373 -0.37 3.76 22.54
CA GLN A 373 -1.13 3.46 23.73
C GLN A 373 -1.05 4.65 24.69
N ALA A 374 -2.20 5.12 25.17
CA ALA A 374 -2.25 6.16 26.17
C ALA A 374 -3.15 5.72 27.33
N ASP A 375 -2.58 5.75 28.53
CA ASP A 375 -3.22 5.46 29.81
C ASP A 375 -3.23 6.74 30.67
N SER A 376 -3.93 6.71 31.81
CA SER A 376 -4.07 7.91 32.68
C SER A 376 -2.74 8.41 33.29
N PHE A 377 -1.72 7.57 33.34
CA PHE A 377 -0.42 7.86 33.96
C PHE A 377 0.75 7.92 32.97
N SER A 378 0.64 7.25 31.83
CA SER A 378 1.69 7.23 30.82
C SER A 378 1.14 7.13 29.40
N ALA A 379 1.88 7.69 28.44
CA ALA A 379 1.64 7.44 27.02
C ALA A 379 2.84 6.72 26.43
N THR A 380 2.63 5.50 25.96
CA THR A 380 3.63 4.72 25.24
C THR A 380 3.32 4.74 23.74
N SER A 381 4.31 5.09 22.92
CA SER A 381 4.17 5.02 21.47
C SER A 381 5.27 4.18 20.88
N ILE A 382 4.88 3.18 20.11
CA ILE A 382 5.75 2.35 19.28
C ILE A 382 5.55 2.81 17.86
N SER A 383 6.58 3.40 17.28
CA SER A 383 6.58 3.76 15.87
C SER A 383 7.63 2.95 15.15
N ILE A 384 7.21 2.28 14.09
CA ILE A 384 8.07 1.68 13.09
C ILE A 384 7.82 2.47 11.81
N SER A 385 8.81 3.22 11.40
CA SER A 385 8.73 4.04 10.19
C SER A 385 9.97 3.82 9.35
N THR A 386 9.84 4.07 8.05
CA THR A 386 10.99 4.13 7.15
C THR A 386 11.40 5.59 7.01
N SER A 387 12.67 5.89 7.30
CA SER A 387 13.26 7.21 7.10
C SER A 387 14.08 7.24 5.82
N PHE A 388 14.06 8.42 5.18
CA PHE A 388 14.80 8.64 3.94
C PHE A 388 16.24 9.04 4.28
N ALA A 389 17.19 8.23 3.82
CA ALA A 389 18.62 8.50 3.96
C ALA A 389 19.28 8.66 2.59
N TRP A 390 20.53 9.17 2.57
CA TRP A 390 21.37 9.30 1.37
C TRP A 390 21.35 8.07 0.42
N PRO A 391 21.34 6.81 0.89
CA PRO A 391 21.28 5.63 0.01
C PRO A 391 20.07 5.57 -0.92
N ILE A 392 18.99 6.29 -0.67
CA ILE A 392 17.85 6.39 -1.59
C ILE A 392 18.19 7.25 -2.82
N ALA A 393 19.04 8.27 -2.66
CA ALA A 393 19.58 9.02 -3.80
C ALA A 393 20.49 8.11 -4.66
N ALA A 394 21.28 7.23 -4.02
CA ALA A 394 22.05 6.21 -4.73
C ALA A 394 21.13 5.21 -5.47
N SER A 395 20.00 4.82 -4.87
CA SER A 395 18.98 3.97 -5.49
C SER A 395 18.37 4.63 -6.74
N PHE A 396 18.12 5.94 -6.74
CA PHE A 396 17.73 6.69 -7.95
C PHE A 396 18.78 6.56 -9.06
N GLY A 397 20.07 6.78 -8.72
CA GLY A 397 21.16 6.68 -9.68
C GLY A 397 21.30 5.28 -10.29
N ILE A 398 21.22 4.24 -9.45
CA ILE A 398 21.24 2.83 -9.89
C ILE A 398 20.05 2.55 -10.82
N MET A 399 18.83 2.93 -10.41
CA MET A 399 17.64 2.74 -11.24
C MET A 399 17.76 3.46 -12.59
N PHE A 400 18.28 4.68 -12.61
CA PHE A 400 18.48 5.46 -13.83
C PHE A 400 19.44 4.76 -14.79
N VAL A 401 20.65 4.45 -14.34
CA VAL A 401 21.70 3.86 -15.19
C VAL A 401 21.27 2.50 -15.74
N PHE A 402 20.74 1.62 -14.89
CA PHE A 402 20.38 0.28 -15.31
C PHE A 402 19.07 0.23 -16.11
N ALA A 403 18.09 1.10 -15.83
CA ALA A 403 16.93 1.23 -16.71
C ALA A 403 17.31 1.77 -18.10
N MET A 404 18.31 2.67 -18.20
CA MET A 404 18.86 3.08 -19.49
C MET A 404 19.47 1.90 -20.25
N PHE A 405 20.30 1.07 -19.61
CA PHE A 405 20.86 -0.12 -20.25
C PHE A 405 19.76 -1.08 -20.73
N GLY A 406 18.77 -1.38 -19.88
CA GLY A 406 17.65 -2.23 -20.24
C GLY A 406 16.85 -1.71 -21.44
N ALA A 407 16.63 -0.40 -21.48
CA ALA A 407 15.97 0.26 -22.61
C ALA A 407 16.84 0.23 -23.88
N HIS A 408 18.14 0.46 -23.75
CA HIS A 408 19.10 0.49 -24.87
C HIS A 408 19.21 -0.87 -25.58
N PHE A 409 19.44 -1.95 -24.81
CA PHE A 409 19.57 -3.29 -25.37
C PHE A 409 18.29 -3.75 -26.07
N TYR A 410 17.13 -3.46 -25.49
CA TYR A 410 15.86 -3.84 -26.11
C TYR A 410 15.59 -3.07 -27.41
N SER A 411 15.85 -1.76 -27.41
CA SER A 411 15.67 -0.92 -28.60
C SER A 411 16.54 -1.39 -29.76
N ARG A 412 17.82 -1.70 -29.53
CA ARG A 412 18.72 -2.18 -30.60
C ARG A 412 18.35 -3.55 -31.14
N ALA A 413 17.86 -4.45 -30.28
CA ALA A 413 17.53 -5.80 -30.69
C ALA A 413 16.22 -5.92 -31.49
N HIS A 414 15.26 -5.01 -31.27
CA HIS A 414 13.91 -5.09 -31.88
C HIS A 414 13.63 -4.00 -32.90
N TYR A 415 14.36 -2.89 -32.83
CA TYR A 415 14.37 -1.83 -33.82
C TYR A 415 15.83 -1.61 -34.21
N PRO A 416 16.45 -2.55 -34.96
CA PRO A 416 17.70 -2.24 -35.60
C PRO A 416 17.44 -0.98 -36.40
N THR A 417 18.18 0.08 -36.08
CA THR A 417 18.24 1.23 -36.98
C THR A 417 18.67 0.67 -38.32
N ASP A 418 17.78 0.64 -39.30
CA ASP A 418 18.20 0.49 -40.69
C ASP A 418 19.34 1.49 -40.87
N PRO A 419 20.51 1.07 -41.41
CA PRO A 419 21.57 2.00 -41.67
C PRO A 419 21.02 3.03 -42.64
N LEU A 420 20.74 4.22 -42.11
CA LEU A 420 20.28 5.44 -42.80
C LEU A 420 21.33 5.97 -43.80
N TRP A 421 22.29 5.13 -44.19
CA TRP A 421 23.40 5.41 -45.09
C TRP A 421 23.28 4.70 -46.44
N LEU A 422 22.20 3.95 -46.71
CA LEU A 422 22.02 3.20 -47.97
C LEU A 422 20.91 3.73 -48.91
N SER A 423 20.34 4.91 -48.68
CA SER A 423 19.32 5.49 -49.58
C SER A 423 19.68 6.87 -50.15
N THR A 424 20.95 7.06 -50.52
CA THR A 424 21.35 8.15 -51.43
C THR A 424 22.35 7.63 -52.46
N THR A 425 21.84 6.86 -53.42
CA THR A 425 22.41 6.74 -54.77
C THR A 425 21.25 6.60 -55.74
#